data_AF-A0A353FMJ5-F1
#
_entry.id   AF-A0A353FMJ5-F1
#
_cell.length_a   1.000
_cell.length_b   1.000
_cell.length_c   1.000
_cell.angle_alpha   90.00
_cell.angle_beta   90.00
_cell.angle_gamma   90.00
#
_symmetry.space_group_name_H-M   'P 1'
#
loop_
_entity.id
_entity.type
_entity.pdbx_description
1 polymer ?
#
loop_
_entity_poly.entity_id
_entity_poly.type
_entity_poly.pdbx_seq_one_letter_code
_entity_poly.pdbx_strand_id
1 'polypeptide(L)'
;MLSMGILVVSCGVALCSPQDPREEFRSDFEQELRLGNTAGQDRALRRHKEAAILVFVEEGVWGFGSPVAGETMNAFAGSWSRVYRKNFPQIYLDWKEGLSDEELDERESLSGAYADLTRLHAGAANSRKPSDWQRAATAALPLIEGLRDVGDLYYTAAAYLVMGDALHPDFAGEAGDAQQALDAYQGFLDAREALELTNDKAHADVTQRWKGLRISVGLDAVPGAGDVKPAIPPASGAEWINVPLEFELSKRAGSIRQPNDDADDHRMGWGYLGIPPIGKAMAIPDPTGWDLENIFSKEMPLVLVRETADRFHLVSGNFRSETFRVGTNPVDVLLDRSLADGGSAEVGYRIAAGDKDDMLNGQVLPGQITDEGGIVYFRPITRRVGDAPFGDFVFSDGNADGILGYKEPRMVGAVGMPRETWFYRFDTLTIGRSKIAIPFSRWVSDAKGKWYEIDVPHPQKGAAVKIRAANPKLGTVELSLKGLKGLRLQSCILKAEDSDLPGLFVDLMAGKKNKIQLPVGRYSFLQGICRGKDEAEAL
;
A
#
# COMPACT_ATOMS: atom_id res chain seq x y z
N MET A 1 -31.99 14.97 50.53
CA MET A 1 -32.18 13.99 49.45
C MET A 1 -31.35 14.47 48.28
N LEU A 2 -30.14 13.91 48.19
CA LEU A 2 -29.69 13.04 47.07
C LEU A 2 -29.49 13.86 45.77
N SER A 3 -28.27 14.37 45.53
CA SER A 3 -27.21 13.73 44.69
C SER A 3 -27.61 13.72 43.21
N MET A 4 -26.87 14.21 42.21
CA MET A 4 -25.44 14.27 41.88
C MET A 4 -25.26 15.50 40.95
N GLY A 5 -24.15 16.23 40.87
CA GLY A 5 -22.76 15.79 40.89
C GLY A 5 -22.27 15.46 39.48
N ILE A 6 -22.13 16.46 38.60
CA ILE A 6 -21.24 16.34 37.43
C ILE A 6 -19.99 17.15 37.77
N LEU A 7 -19.05 16.43 38.39
CA LEU A 7 -17.65 16.79 38.48
C LEU A 7 -17.13 16.77 37.04
N VAL A 8 -16.87 17.93 36.45
CA VAL A 8 -16.01 17.99 35.25
C VAL A 8 -14.61 17.66 35.74
N VAL A 9 -14.28 16.37 35.72
CA VAL A 9 -12.89 15.92 35.77
C VAL A 9 -12.31 16.32 34.43
N SER A 10 -11.72 17.51 34.39
CA SER A 10 -10.64 17.81 33.47
C SER A 10 -9.49 16.85 33.81
N CYS A 11 -9.57 15.62 33.29
CA CYS A 11 -8.37 14.87 32.99
C CYS A 11 -7.66 15.66 31.92
N GLY A 12 -6.83 16.61 32.36
CA GLY A 12 -5.67 17.00 31.59
C GLY A 12 -4.96 15.70 31.28
N VAL A 13 -5.16 15.20 30.06
CA VAL A 13 -4.15 14.39 29.41
C VAL A 13 -2.98 15.35 29.35
N ALA A 14 -2.14 15.32 30.38
CA ALA A 14 -0.76 15.68 30.21
C ALA A 14 -0.34 14.83 29.02
N LEU A 15 -0.25 15.47 27.86
CA LEU A 15 0.60 15.02 26.80
C LEU A 15 1.96 14.93 27.46
N CYS A 16 2.27 13.79 28.09
CA CYS A 16 3.65 13.40 28.28
C CYS A 16 4.21 13.46 26.87
N SER A 17 4.93 14.52 26.56
CA SER A 17 5.82 14.55 25.41
C SER A 17 6.51 13.19 25.39
N PRO A 18 6.56 12.49 24.24
CA PRO A 18 7.29 11.25 24.15
C PRO A 18 8.66 11.49 24.79
N GLN A 19 8.95 10.80 25.90
CA GLN A 19 10.24 10.96 26.56
C GLN A 19 11.30 10.53 25.54
N ASP A 20 12.35 11.34 25.39
CA ASP A 20 13.44 11.03 24.47
C ASP A 20 14.05 9.69 24.89
N PRO A 21 14.03 8.65 24.03
CA PRO A 21 14.62 7.35 24.35
C PRO A 21 16.08 7.42 24.80
N ARG A 22 16.81 8.48 24.40
CA ARG A 22 18.18 8.76 24.85
C ARG A 22 18.24 9.16 26.31
N GLU A 23 17.33 10.03 26.75
CA GLU A 23 17.22 10.46 28.14
C GLU A 23 16.75 9.31 29.04
N GLU A 24 15.79 8.50 28.57
CA GLU A 24 15.37 7.29 29.29
C GLU A 24 16.54 6.32 29.49
N PHE A 25 17.33 6.06 28.43
CA PHE A 25 18.50 5.22 28.54
C PHE A 25 19.53 5.79 29.53
N ARG A 26 19.90 7.07 29.41
CA ARG A 26 20.86 7.72 30.31
C ARG A 26 20.41 7.60 31.77
N SER A 27 19.15 7.95 32.04
CA SER A 27 18.57 7.87 33.38
C SER A 27 18.62 6.44 33.94
N ASP A 28 18.12 5.46 33.19
CA ASP A 28 18.09 4.05 33.62
C ASP A 28 19.52 3.51 33.85
N PHE A 29 20.44 3.80 32.92
CA PHE A 29 21.80 3.26 32.96
C PHE A 29 22.65 3.91 34.06
N GLU A 30 22.61 5.23 34.21
CA GLU A 30 23.34 5.93 35.27
C GLU A 30 22.82 5.58 36.67
N GLN A 31 21.51 5.42 36.82
CA GLN A 31 20.93 4.99 38.09
C GLN A 31 21.48 3.61 38.49
N GLU A 32 21.48 2.65 37.56
CA GLU A 32 21.98 1.31 37.82
C GLU A 32 23.52 1.28 37.98
N LEU A 33 24.24 2.21 37.34
CA LEU A 33 25.66 2.43 37.56
C LEU A 33 25.95 2.92 38.99
N ARG A 34 25.22 3.94 39.46
CA ARG A 34 25.34 4.47 40.84
C ARG A 34 25.01 3.42 41.90
N LEU A 35 24.11 2.49 41.59
CA LEU A 35 23.74 1.37 42.47
C LEU A 35 24.75 0.20 42.42
N GLY A 36 25.75 0.22 41.52
CA GLY A 36 26.66 -0.90 41.29
C GLY A 36 25.97 -2.15 40.74
N ASN A 37 24.78 -2.00 40.14
CA ASN A 37 23.93 -3.10 39.71
C ASN A 37 24.19 -3.46 38.24
N THR A 38 25.20 -4.31 38.01
CA THR A 38 25.59 -4.75 36.65
C THR A 38 24.45 -5.44 35.89
N ALA A 39 23.59 -6.19 36.58
CA ALA A 39 22.42 -6.82 35.94
C ALA A 39 21.35 -5.77 35.54
N GLY A 40 21.26 -4.66 36.27
CA GLY A 40 20.44 -3.50 35.94
C GLY A 40 20.92 -2.79 34.67
N GLN A 41 22.23 -2.52 34.62
CA GLN A 41 22.90 -1.94 33.44
C GLN A 41 22.66 -2.80 32.17
N ASP A 42 22.84 -4.12 32.28
CA ASP A 42 22.58 -5.06 31.18
C ASP A 42 21.11 -5.04 30.72
N ARG A 43 20.16 -4.85 31.64
CA ARG A 43 18.71 -4.74 31.31
C ARG A 43 18.39 -3.42 30.61
N ALA A 44 18.91 -2.30 31.11
CA ALA A 44 18.75 -0.99 30.48
C ALA A 44 19.29 -1.02 29.04
N LEU A 45 20.46 -1.63 28.83
CA LEU A 45 21.07 -1.79 27.51
C LEU A 45 20.23 -2.65 26.55
N ARG A 46 19.63 -3.75 27.03
CA ARG A 46 18.73 -4.58 26.20
C ARG A 46 17.45 -3.85 25.83
N ARG A 47 16.89 -3.08 26.76
CA ARG A 47 15.64 -2.33 26.58
C ARG A 47 15.80 -1.21 25.57
N HIS A 48 16.91 -0.48 25.65
CA HIS A 48 17.13 0.76 24.91
C HIS A 48 18.28 0.68 23.91
N LYS A 49 18.56 -0.51 23.36
CA LYS A 49 19.75 -0.81 22.54
C LYS A 49 20.11 0.27 21.51
N GLU A 50 19.15 0.71 20.70
CA GLU A 50 19.41 1.69 19.61
C GLU A 50 19.76 3.07 20.17
N ALA A 51 19.05 3.53 21.21
CA ALA A 51 19.35 4.79 21.88
C ALA A 51 20.70 4.72 22.61
N ALA A 52 21.04 3.56 23.16
CA ALA A 52 22.29 3.31 23.86
C ALA A 52 23.51 3.44 22.93
N ILE A 53 23.42 2.94 21.70
CA ILE A 53 24.48 3.10 20.68
C ILE A 53 24.69 4.59 20.36
N LEU A 54 23.60 5.34 20.14
CA LEU A 54 23.67 6.76 19.80
C LEU A 54 24.28 7.58 20.95
N VAL A 55 23.82 7.36 22.18
CA VAL A 55 24.37 8.02 23.37
C VAL A 55 25.84 7.69 23.52
N PHE A 56 26.24 6.43 23.34
CA PHE A 56 27.64 6.03 23.43
C PHE A 56 28.52 6.68 22.36
N VAL A 57 28.08 6.75 21.10
CA VAL A 57 28.86 7.40 20.03
C VAL A 57 28.96 8.91 20.25
N GLU A 58 27.86 9.56 20.63
CA GLU A 58 27.85 11.01 20.89
C GLU A 58 28.69 11.37 22.12
N GLU A 59 28.51 10.69 23.24
CA GLU A 59 29.25 10.96 24.48
C GLU A 59 30.69 10.44 24.43
N GLY A 60 30.90 9.31 23.75
CA GLY A 60 32.21 8.70 23.55
C GLY A 60 33.14 9.63 22.81
N VAL A 61 32.65 10.46 21.88
CA VAL A 61 33.45 11.47 21.17
C VAL A 61 33.62 12.76 21.98
N TRP A 62 32.55 13.31 22.54
CA TRP A 62 32.58 14.61 23.20
C TRP A 62 33.05 14.60 24.65
N GLY A 63 33.30 13.40 25.21
CA GLY A 63 33.74 13.13 26.58
C GLY A 63 34.03 14.40 27.35
N PHE A 64 33.01 14.95 28.03
CA PHE A 64 33.20 16.02 29.00
C PHE A 64 34.41 15.60 29.83
N GLY A 65 35.47 16.40 29.87
CA GLY A 65 36.78 16.11 30.49
C GLY A 65 36.75 15.87 32.00
N SER A 66 35.82 15.02 32.44
CA SER A 66 35.46 14.64 33.78
C SER A 66 35.72 13.13 33.91
N PRO A 67 36.39 12.68 34.99
CA PRO A 67 36.59 11.26 35.31
C PRO A 67 35.30 10.42 35.29
N VAL A 68 34.14 11.06 35.50
CA VAL A 68 32.80 10.45 35.50
C VAL A 68 32.39 9.92 34.11
N ALA A 69 32.89 10.54 33.03
CA ALA A 69 32.65 10.06 31.67
C ALA A 69 33.40 8.75 31.39
N GLY A 70 34.63 8.61 31.90
CA GLY A 70 35.44 7.39 31.73
C GLY A 70 34.84 6.17 32.42
N GLU A 71 34.34 6.32 33.66
CA GLU A 71 33.66 5.23 34.37
C GLU A 71 32.38 4.78 33.65
N THR A 72 31.61 5.72 33.13
CA THR A 72 30.37 5.44 32.40
C THR A 72 30.64 4.72 31.09
N MET A 73 31.64 5.16 30.31
CA MET A 73 32.04 4.51 29.06
C MET A 73 32.59 3.10 29.28
N ASN A 74 33.42 2.90 30.32
CA ASN A 74 33.92 1.58 30.68
C ASN A 74 32.80 0.63 31.16
N ALA A 75 31.86 1.14 31.95
CA ALA A 75 30.69 0.37 32.36
C ALA A 75 29.80 -0.01 31.18
N PHE A 76 29.64 0.89 30.20
CA PHE A 76 28.95 0.62 28.95
C PHE A 76 29.65 -0.48 28.15
N ALA A 77 30.96 -0.35 27.91
CA ALA A 77 31.74 -1.34 27.18
C ALA A 77 31.67 -2.72 27.83
N GLY A 78 31.82 -2.78 29.15
CA GLY A 78 31.66 -4.01 29.93
C GLY A 78 30.26 -4.62 29.81
N SER A 79 29.20 -3.80 29.87
CA SER A 79 27.81 -4.26 29.73
C SER A 79 27.53 -4.75 28.31
N TRP A 80 28.02 -4.06 27.29
CA TRP A 80 27.88 -4.45 25.90
C TRP A 80 28.53 -5.80 25.61
N SER A 81 29.78 -5.98 26.05
CA SER A 81 30.50 -7.24 25.87
C SER A 81 29.78 -8.42 26.55
N ARG A 82 29.23 -8.22 27.76
CA ARG A 82 28.44 -9.25 28.46
C ARG A 82 27.13 -9.59 27.75
N VAL A 83 26.39 -8.56 27.30
CA VAL A 83 25.05 -8.72 26.75
C VAL A 83 25.08 -9.27 25.32
N TYR A 84 25.95 -8.73 24.48
CA TYR A 84 25.94 -8.99 23.03
C TYR A 84 27.14 -9.81 22.56
N ARG A 85 28.16 -10.01 23.40
CA ARG A 85 29.39 -10.76 23.06
C ARG A 85 30.09 -10.20 21.81
N LYS A 86 30.18 -8.87 21.76
CA LYS A 86 30.79 -8.06 20.70
C LYS A 86 31.64 -6.97 21.33
N ASN A 87 32.63 -6.48 20.60
CA ASN A 87 33.61 -5.52 21.10
C ASN A 87 33.41 -4.10 20.57
N PHE A 88 32.28 -3.81 19.93
CA PHE A 88 31.95 -2.48 19.36
C PHE A 88 32.43 -1.29 20.21
N PRO A 89 32.08 -1.18 21.50
CA PRO A 89 32.48 -0.02 22.29
C PRO A 89 33.99 0.11 22.45
N GLN A 90 34.69 -1.01 22.60
CA GLN A 90 36.14 -1.01 22.74
C GLN A 90 36.81 -0.61 21.42
N ILE A 91 36.37 -1.18 20.29
CA ILE A 91 36.88 -0.83 18.97
C ILE A 91 36.74 0.68 18.71
N TYR A 92 35.57 1.24 19.07
CA TYR A 92 35.30 2.66 18.89
C TYR A 92 36.15 3.56 19.81
N LEU A 93 36.33 3.17 21.08
CA LEU A 93 37.17 3.92 22.02
C LEU A 93 38.65 3.85 21.63
N ASP A 94 39.16 2.67 21.26
CA ASP A 94 40.55 2.49 20.84
C ASP A 94 40.88 3.33 19.60
N TRP A 95 39.97 3.38 18.63
CA TRP A 95 40.10 4.26 17.47
C TRP A 95 40.19 5.72 17.89
N LYS A 96 39.27 6.18 18.75
CA LYS A 96 39.25 7.57 19.21
C LYS A 96 40.52 7.94 19.98
N GLU A 97 41.00 7.07 20.86
CA GLU A 97 42.26 7.28 21.61
C GLU A 97 43.48 7.39 20.69
N GLY A 98 43.40 6.83 19.48
CA GLY A 98 44.44 6.92 18.47
C GLY A 98 44.44 8.20 17.62
N LEU A 99 43.40 9.05 17.72
CA LEU A 99 43.29 10.27 16.92
C LEU A 99 44.17 11.40 17.45
N SER A 100 44.78 12.15 16.53
CA SER A 100 45.40 13.45 16.80
C SER A 100 44.36 14.57 16.94
N ASP A 101 44.78 15.71 17.50
CA ASP A 101 43.92 16.90 17.61
C ASP A 101 43.43 17.40 16.23
N GLU A 102 44.27 17.30 15.19
CA GLU A 102 43.92 17.68 13.82
C GLU A 102 42.84 16.76 13.22
N GLU A 103 42.97 15.45 13.43
CA GLU A 103 41.96 14.47 13.00
C GLU A 103 40.64 14.62 13.78
N LEU A 104 40.70 15.01 15.06
CA LEU A 104 39.50 15.32 15.85
C LEU A 104 38.77 16.55 15.32
N ASP A 105 39.48 17.62 14.98
CA ASP A 105 38.92 18.83 14.36
C ASP A 105 38.31 18.52 12.98
N GLU A 106 38.99 17.71 12.16
CA GLU A 106 38.46 17.25 10.87
C GLU A 106 37.17 16.44 11.05
N ARG A 107 37.17 15.51 12.00
CA ARG A 107 36.01 14.68 12.33
C ARG A 107 34.82 15.51 12.82
N GLU A 108 35.05 16.57 13.59
CA GLU A 108 33.99 17.51 13.99
C GLU A 108 33.35 18.18 12.77
N SER A 109 34.17 18.68 11.84
CA SER A 109 33.70 19.28 10.58
C SER A 109 32.86 18.28 9.75
N LEU A 110 33.34 17.05 9.60
CA LEU A 110 32.62 15.98 8.91
C LEU A 110 31.30 15.61 9.61
N SER A 111 31.26 15.65 10.94
CA SER A 111 30.03 15.42 11.70
C SER A 111 28.99 16.52 11.45
N GLY A 112 29.42 17.77 11.29
CA GLY A 112 28.58 18.86 10.84
C GLY A 112 28.00 18.62 9.44
N ALA A 113 28.84 18.22 8.49
CA ALA A 113 28.42 17.87 7.13
C ALA A 113 27.45 16.67 7.09
N TYR A 114 27.61 15.71 8.00
CA TYR A 114 26.64 14.61 8.16
C TYR A 114 25.24 15.10 8.58
N ALA A 115 25.16 16.13 9.43
CA ALA A 115 23.88 16.74 9.80
C ALA A 115 23.20 17.44 8.60
N ASP A 116 23.98 18.01 7.67
CA ASP A 116 23.45 18.50 6.39
C ASP A 116 22.97 17.34 5.49
N LEU A 117 23.76 16.27 5.38
CA LEU A 117 23.39 15.09 4.58
C LEU A 117 22.09 14.44 5.06
N THR A 118 21.92 14.28 6.37
CA THR A 118 20.68 13.72 6.94
C THR A 118 19.46 14.61 6.67
N ARG A 119 19.63 15.95 6.67
CA ARG A 119 18.57 16.88 6.25
C ARG A 119 18.23 16.74 4.77
N LEU A 120 19.23 16.57 3.89
CA LEU A 120 19.01 16.29 2.48
C LEU A 120 18.27 14.98 2.27
N HIS A 121 18.67 13.92 2.98
CA HIS A 121 18.01 12.62 2.93
C HIS A 121 16.54 12.70 3.34
N ALA A 122 16.24 13.31 4.50
CA ALA A 122 14.87 13.50 4.96
C ALA A 122 14.05 14.37 3.99
N GLY A 123 14.66 15.39 3.41
CA GLY A 123 14.04 16.23 2.38
C GLY A 123 13.67 15.43 1.12
N ALA A 124 14.59 14.59 0.63
CA ALA A 124 14.37 13.74 -0.53
C ALA A 124 13.29 12.66 -0.28
N ALA A 125 13.30 12.03 0.89
CA ALA A 125 12.27 11.06 1.29
C ALA A 125 10.86 11.68 1.33
N ASN A 126 10.76 12.95 1.75
CA ASN A 126 9.50 13.69 1.77
C ASN A 126 9.06 14.17 0.39
N SER A 127 9.97 14.70 -0.42
CA SER A 127 9.63 15.26 -1.73
C SER A 127 9.43 14.19 -2.80
N ARG A 128 10.11 13.05 -2.66
CA ARG A 128 10.20 11.94 -3.63
C ARG A 128 10.64 12.37 -5.03
N LYS A 129 11.33 13.51 -5.14
CA LYS A 129 11.83 14.02 -6.44
C LYS A 129 13.18 13.40 -6.77
N PRO A 130 13.39 12.88 -8.00
CA PRO A 130 14.69 12.34 -8.42
C PRO A 130 15.86 13.34 -8.21
N SER A 131 15.62 14.63 -8.44
CA SER A 131 16.63 15.67 -8.23
C SER A 131 17.08 15.83 -6.77
N ASP A 132 16.19 15.59 -5.80
CA ASP A 132 16.53 15.72 -4.39
C ASP A 132 17.31 14.49 -3.89
N TRP A 133 16.97 13.30 -4.40
CA TRP A 133 17.76 12.09 -4.19
C TRP A 133 19.17 12.22 -4.79
N GLN A 134 19.30 12.71 -6.02
CA GLN A 134 20.60 12.96 -6.65
C GLN A 134 21.47 13.92 -5.83
N ARG A 135 20.87 14.96 -5.22
CA ARG A 135 21.58 15.88 -4.33
C ARG A 135 22.09 15.19 -3.07
N ALA A 136 21.29 14.32 -2.45
CA ALA A 136 21.72 13.52 -1.30
C ALA A 136 22.86 12.57 -1.67
N ALA A 137 22.78 11.87 -2.80
CA ALA A 137 23.84 10.99 -3.28
C ALA A 137 25.15 11.75 -3.54
N THR A 138 25.07 12.91 -4.20
CA THR A 138 26.25 13.75 -4.51
C THR A 138 26.92 14.27 -3.24
N ALA A 139 26.14 14.64 -2.22
CA ALA A 139 26.66 15.11 -0.94
C ALA A 139 27.26 13.98 -0.08
N ALA A 140 26.80 12.74 -0.25
CA ALA A 140 27.28 11.61 0.54
C ALA A 140 28.71 11.20 0.19
N LEU A 141 29.10 11.25 -1.10
CA LEU A 141 30.40 10.74 -1.56
C LEU A 141 31.62 11.40 -0.87
N PRO A 142 31.80 12.75 -0.91
CA PRO A 142 32.97 13.37 -0.27
C PRO A 142 32.95 13.19 1.26
N LEU A 143 31.77 13.04 1.86
CA LEU A 143 31.65 12.78 3.28
C LEU A 143 32.09 11.34 3.64
N ILE A 144 31.72 10.35 2.82
CA ILE A 144 32.18 8.97 2.97
C ILE A 144 33.71 8.90 2.87
N GLU A 145 34.31 9.59 1.90
CA GLU A 145 35.77 9.64 1.74
C GLU A 145 36.44 10.23 2.99
N GLY A 146 36.03 11.42 3.43
CA GLY A 146 36.61 12.05 4.62
C GLY A 146 36.43 11.24 5.90
N LEU A 147 35.26 10.64 6.12
CA LEU A 147 35.01 9.80 7.30
C LEU A 147 35.83 8.51 7.28
N ARG A 148 36.13 7.97 6.10
CA ARG A 148 37.02 6.81 5.94
C ARG A 148 38.47 7.18 6.21
N ASP A 149 38.89 8.36 5.77
CA ASP A 149 40.26 8.85 5.97
C ASP A 149 40.55 9.04 7.47
N VAL A 150 39.60 9.59 8.23
CA VAL A 150 39.71 9.71 9.70
C VAL A 150 39.38 8.39 10.43
N GLY A 151 38.84 7.40 9.73
CA GLY A 151 38.52 6.08 10.28
C GLY A 151 37.25 6.01 11.14
N ASP A 152 36.36 7.01 11.09
CA ASP A 152 35.07 6.97 11.80
C ASP A 152 34.09 6.03 11.09
N LEU A 153 34.24 4.73 11.37
CA LEU A 153 33.44 3.68 10.74
C LEU A 153 31.93 3.81 11.03
N TYR A 154 31.55 4.44 12.14
CA TYR A 154 30.14 4.56 12.51
C TYR A 154 29.42 5.55 11.59
N TYR A 155 30.00 6.74 11.44
CA TYR A 155 29.46 7.74 10.53
C TYR A 155 29.70 7.38 9.06
N THR A 156 30.80 6.68 8.75
CA THR A 156 31.03 6.10 7.41
C THR A 156 29.88 5.19 7.01
N ALA A 157 29.52 4.23 7.88
CA ALA A 157 28.36 3.37 7.64
C ALA A 157 27.10 4.22 7.45
N ALA A 158 26.85 5.18 8.34
CA ALA A 158 25.66 6.00 8.27
C ALA A 158 25.55 6.85 6.98
N ALA A 159 26.66 7.32 6.44
CA ALA A 159 26.71 8.03 5.16
C ALA A 159 26.50 7.06 3.96
N TYR A 160 27.07 5.86 4.02
CA TYR A 160 26.80 4.79 3.05
C TYR A 160 25.32 4.41 2.98
N LEU A 161 24.61 4.34 4.12
CA LEU A 161 23.17 4.12 4.14
C LEU A 161 22.42 5.20 3.34
N VAL A 162 22.75 6.48 3.57
CA VAL A 162 22.11 7.58 2.84
C VAL A 162 22.40 7.48 1.34
N MET A 163 23.63 7.16 0.95
CA MET A 163 23.99 6.98 -0.45
C MET A 163 23.23 5.81 -1.09
N GLY A 164 23.15 4.68 -0.39
CA GLY A 164 22.41 3.49 -0.85
C GLY A 164 20.92 3.76 -1.05
N ASP A 165 20.29 4.49 -0.12
CA ASP A 165 18.90 4.93 -0.27
C ASP A 165 18.77 5.93 -1.44
N ALA A 166 19.67 6.90 -1.54
CA ALA A 166 19.62 7.94 -2.57
C ALA A 166 19.86 7.43 -4.00
N LEU A 167 20.49 6.26 -4.16
CA LEU A 167 20.72 5.62 -5.44
C LEU A 167 19.77 4.44 -5.69
N HIS A 168 18.93 4.07 -4.73
CA HIS A 168 18.02 2.94 -4.88
C HIS A 168 16.96 3.24 -5.96
N PRO A 169 16.76 2.36 -6.97
CA PRO A 169 15.78 2.60 -8.05
C PRO A 169 14.36 2.87 -7.54
N ASP A 170 13.88 2.13 -6.53
CA ASP A 170 12.55 2.35 -5.94
C ASP A 170 12.37 3.74 -5.28
N PHE A 171 13.46 4.42 -4.91
CA PHE A 171 13.41 5.73 -4.28
C PHE A 171 13.72 6.86 -5.27
N ALA A 172 14.77 6.70 -6.07
CA ALA A 172 15.29 7.71 -6.98
C ALA A 172 14.70 7.64 -8.41
N GLY A 173 13.93 6.59 -8.73
CA GLY A 173 13.35 6.39 -10.06
C GLY A 173 14.44 6.27 -11.13
N GLU A 174 14.30 7.03 -12.22
CA GLU A 174 15.28 7.05 -13.33
C GLU A 174 16.67 7.58 -12.94
N ALA A 175 16.77 8.33 -11.83
CA ALA A 175 18.06 8.79 -11.31
C ALA A 175 18.77 7.73 -10.44
N GLY A 176 18.11 6.60 -10.15
CA GLY A 176 18.70 5.53 -9.38
C GLY A 176 19.76 4.75 -10.16
N ASP A 177 20.74 4.23 -9.45
CA ASP A 177 21.76 3.31 -9.95
C ASP A 177 21.83 2.12 -9.01
N ALA A 178 21.24 1.00 -9.45
CA ALA A 178 21.11 -0.19 -8.62
C ALA A 178 22.47 -0.79 -8.23
N GLN A 179 23.49 -0.69 -9.10
CA GLN A 179 24.80 -1.23 -8.78
C GLN A 179 25.51 -0.36 -7.74
N GLN A 180 25.49 0.96 -7.92
CA GLN A 180 26.08 1.86 -6.92
C GLN A 180 25.33 1.82 -5.58
N ALA A 181 24.01 1.62 -5.60
CA ALA A 181 23.24 1.40 -4.37
C ALA A 181 23.66 0.11 -3.66
N LEU A 182 23.88 -0.99 -4.40
CA LEU A 182 24.41 -2.23 -3.85
C LEU A 182 25.80 -2.06 -3.24
N ASP A 183 26.69 -1.34 -3.93
CA ASP A 183 28.04 -1.06 -3.45
C ASP A 183 28.01 -0.20 -2.18
N ALA A 184 27.11 0.79 -2.12
CA ALA A 184 26.92 1.61 -0.92
C ALA A 184 26.36 0.81 0.26
N TYR A 185 25.36 -0.03 0.06
CA TYR A 185 24.88 -0.92 1.12
C TYR A 185 25.93 -1.93 1.57
N GLN A 186 26.77 -2.44 0.65
CA GLN A 186 27.90 -3.29 1.03
C GLN A 186 28.89 -2.49 1.89
N GLY A 187 29.22 -1.25 1.52
CA GLY A 187 30.07 -0.37 2.33
C GLY A 187 29.51 -0.11 3.73
N PHE A 188 28.19 0.03 3.87
CA PHE A 188 27.53 0.06 5.18
C PHE A 188 27.80 -1.23 5.99
N LEU A 189 27.58 -2.39 5.37
CA LEU A 189 27.71 -3.69 6.03
C LEU A 189 29.15 -3.94 6.45
N ASP A 190 30.11 -3.68 5.56
CA ASP A 190 31.55 -3.83 5.83
C ASP A 190 31.99 -2.96 7.01
N ALA A 191 31.57 -1.68 7.06
CA ALA A 191 31.88 -0.78 8.16
C ALA A 191 31.27 -1.23 9.49
N ARG A 192 30.04 -1.77 9.47
CA ARG A 192 29.39 -2.32 10.67
C ARG A 192 30.01 -3.64 11.13
N GLU A 193 30.43 -4.49 10.21
CA GLU A 193 31.16 -5.73 10.52
C GLU A 193 32.52 -5.42 11.14
N ALA A 194 33.26 -4.45 10.60
CA ALA A 194 34.52 -3.98 11.16
C ALA A 194 34.36 -3.39 12.57
N LEU A 195 33.23 -2.72 12.84
CA LEU A 195 32.86 -2.25 14.19
C LEU A 195 32.32 -3.35 15.11
N GLU A 196 32.13 -4.58 14.63
CA GLU A 196 31.40 -5.64 15.33
C GLU A 196 29.96 -5.25 15.76
N LEU A 197 29.36 -4.28 15.07
CA LEU A 197 28.02 -3.74 15.36
C LEU A 197 26.97 -4.33 14.40
N THR A 198 26.84 -5.65 14.42
CA THR A 198 25.99 -6.42 13.47
C THR A 198 24.65 -6.88 14.05
N ASN A 199 24.41 -6.61 15.33
CA ASN A 199 23.24 -7.02 16.10
C ASN A 199 22.23 -5.88 16.32
N ASP A 200 22.42 -4.73 15.68
CA ASP A 200 21.52 -3.58 15.74
C ASP A 200 20.43 -3.63 14.65
N LYS A 201 19.45 -2.74 14.76
CA LYS A 201 18.35 -2.69 13.78
C LYS A 201 18.84 -2.22 12.41
N ALA A 202 19.76 -1.24 12.37
CA ALA A 202 20.25 -0.70 11.11
C ALA A 202 20.94 -1.77 10.25
N HIS A 203 21.77 -2.63 10.85
CA HIS A 203 22.40 -3.75 10.14
C HIS A 203 21.38 -4.75 9.60
N ALA A 204 20.37 -5.11 10.38
CA ALA A 204 19.30 -6.01 9.92
C ALA A 204 18.51 -5.42 8.75
N ASP A 205 18.13 -4.14 8.85
CA ASP A 205 17.34 -3.44 7.83
C ASP A 205 18.14 -3.29 6.52
N VAL A 206 19.42 -2.89 6.59
CA VAL A 206 20.28 -2.76 5.41
C VAL A 206 20.59 -4.10 4.78
N THR A 207 20.83 -5.15 5.58
CA THR A 207 21.00 -6.52 5.06
C THR A 207 19.77 -6.95 4.24
N GLN A 208 18.57 -6.62 4.70
CA GLN A 208 17.34 -6.94 3.99
C GLN A 208 17.21 -6.13 2.69
N ARG A 209 17.51 -4.84 2.70
CA ARG A 209 17.49 -3.98 1.50
C ARG A 209 18.50 -4.46 0.46
N TRP A 210 19.74 -4.72 0.87
CA TRP A 210 20.80 -5.23 0.01
C TRP A 210 20.40 -6.56 -0.65
N LYS A 211 19.90 -7.54 0.13
CA LYS A 211 19.40 -8.81 -0.43
C LYS A 211 18.21 -8.61 -1.37
N GLY A 212 17.28 -7.73 -1.01
CA GLY A 212 16.11 -7.41 -1.84
C GLY A 212 16.52 -6.81 -3.19
N LEU A 213 17.48 -5.88 -3.19
CA LEU A 213 18.00 -5.25 -4.39
C LEU A 213 18.77 -6.24 -5.26
N ARG A 214 19.60 -7.12 -4.68
CA ARG A 214 20.29 -8.19 -5.43
C ARG A 214 19.32 -9.11 -6.17
N ILE A 215 18.19 -9.42 -5.55
CA ILE A 215 17.12 -10.21 -6.18
C ILE A 215 16.47 -9.40 -7.31
N SER A 216 16.14 -8.12 -7.09
CA SER A 216 15.44 -7.30 -8.09
C SER A 216 16.30 -7.05 -9.34
N VAL A 217 17.62 -6.94 -9.20
CA VAL A 217 18.56 -6.84 -10.33
C VAL A 217 18.97 -8.19 -10.93
N GLY A 218 18.47 -9.31 -10.39
CA GLY A 218 18.74 -10.65 -10.90
C GLY A 218 20.13 -11.22 -10.59
N LEU A 219 20.86 -10.65 -9.63
CA LEU A 219 22.14 -11.19 -9.15
C LEU A 219 21.95 -12.43 -8.28
N ASP A 220 20.86 -12.48 -7.52
CA ASP A 220 20.50 -13.62 -6.68
C ASP A 220 19.16 -14.24 -7.12
N ALA A 221 19.09 -15.57 -7.01
CA ALA A 221 17.82 -16.27 -7.17
C ALA A 221 16.91 -15.97 -5.97
N VAL A 222 15.60 -15.83 -6.24
CA VAL A 222 14.60 -15.77 -5.17
C VAL A 222 14.66 -17.09 -4.39
N PRO A 223 14.87 -17.07 -3.05
CA PRO A 223 14.90 -18.31 -2.27
C PRO A 223 13.62 -19.13 -2.47
N GLY A 224 13.76 -20.37 -2.97
CA GLY A 224 12.63 -21.26 -3.26
C GLY A 224 12.05 -21.13 -4.68
N ALA A 225 12.53 -20.20 -5.51
CA ALA A 225 12.29 -20.21 -6.94
C ALA A 225 13.21 -21.24 -7.59
N GLY A 226 12.78 -22.51 -7.62
CA GLY A 226 13.33 -23.45 -8.60
C GLY A 226 13.03 -22.96 -10.02
N ASP A 227 13.68 -23.55 -11.02
CA ASP A 227 13.37 -23.38 -12.46
C ASP A 227 11.96 -23.92 -12.76
N VAL A 228 10.95 -23.22 -12.30
CA VAL A 228 9.56 -23.50 -12.62
C VAL A 228 9.21 -22.54 -13.73
N LYS A 229 9.09 -23.05 -14.95
CA LYS A 229 8.32 -22.35 -15.99
C LYS A 229 6.89 -22.22 -15.46
N PRO A 230 6.44 -21.02 -15.08
CA PRO A 230 5.23 -20.86 -14.30
C PRO A 230 4.02 -21.01 -15.22
N ALA A 231 3.56 -22.24 -15.43
CA ALA A 231 2.36 -22.52 -16.21
C ALA A 231 1.25 -23.09 -15.31
N ILE A 232 0.00 -22.74 -15.62
CA ILE A 232 -1.19 -23.31 -14.99
C ILE A 232 -1.85 -24.28 -15.98
N PRO A 233 -1.49 -25.57 -15.95
CA PRO A 233 -2.12 -26.54 -16.84
C PRO A 233 -3.56 -26.82 -16.41
N PRO A 234 -4.44 -27.22 -17.34
CA PRO A 234 -5.72 -27.82 -16.99
C PRO A 234 -5.50 -29.04 -16.09
N ALA A 235 -6.42 -29.30 -15.16
CA ALA A 235 -6.40 -30.54 -14.41
C ALA A 235 -6.62 -31.73 -15.37
N SER A 236 -6.07 -32.91 -15.02
CA SER A 236 -6.21 -34.10 -15.86
C SER A 236 -7.70 -34.45 -16.06
N GLY A 237 -8.12 -34.59 -17.31
CA GLY A 237 -9.52 -34.86 -17.68
C GLY A 237 -10.47 -33.67 -17.49
N ALA A 238 -9.97 -32.46 -17.24
CA ALA A 238 -10.82 -31.29 -17.07
C ALA A 238 -11.40 -30.82 -18.41
N GLU A 239 -12.72 -30.94 -18.54
CA GLU A 239 -13.48 -30.36 -19.65
C GLU A 239 -14.01 -28.97 -19.30
N TRP A 240 -14.27 -28.18 -20.35
CA TRP A 240 -14.96 -26.92 -20.20
C TRP A 240 -16.44 -27.16 -19.91
N ILE A 241 -16.93 -26.56 -18.83
CA ILE A 241 -18.35 -26.45 -18.54
C ILE A 241 -18.83 -25.04 -18.86
N ASN A 242 -20.01 -24.93 -19.46
CA ASN A 242 -20.68 -23.65 -19.65
C ASN A 242 -21.56 -23.37 -18.43
N VAL A 243 -21.31 -22.26 -17.74
CA VAL A 243 -22.15 -21.77 -16.67
C VAL A 243 -22.96 -20.59 -17.23
N PRO A 244 -24.29 -20.75 -17.41
CA PRO A 244 -25.15 -19.63 -17.77
C PRO A 244 -25.19 -18.64 -16.61
N LEU A 245 -25.21 -17.35 -16.95
CA LEU A 245 -25.26 -16.27 -15.99
C LEU A 245 -26.51 -15.42 -16.21
N GLU A 246 -27.24 -15.17 -15.13
CA GLU A 246 -28.43 -14.33 -15.10
C GLU A 246 -28.13 -13.01 -14.43
N PHE A 247 -28.87 -11.96 -14.79
CA PHE A 247 -28.79 -10.69 -14.08
C PHE A 247 -29.39 -10.82 -12.68
N GLU A 248 -28.73 -10.24 -11.67
CA GLU A 248 -29.35 -10.12 -10.34
C GLU A 248 -28.95 -8.81 -9.65
N LEU A 249 -29.94 -8.03 -9.22
CA LEU A 249 -29.71 -6.89 -8.32
C LEU A 249 -29.20 -7.34 -6.96
N SER A 250 -28.25 -6.60 -6.40
CA SER A 250 -27.76 -6.85 -5.04
C SER A 250 -28.87 -6.58 -4.02
N LYS A 251 -29.31 -7.63 -3.31
CA LYS A 251 -30.40 -7.54 -2.32
C LYS A 251 -29.99 -6.86 -1.01
N ARG A 252 -28.68 -6.73 -0.71
CA ARG A 252 -28.17 -6.05 0.49
C ARG A 252 -26.78 -5.48 0.27
N ALA A 253 -26.62 -4.24 0.69
CA ALA A 253 -25.34 -3.55 0.72
C ALA A 253 -24.51 -3.99 1.95
N GLY A 254 -23.17 -4.03 1.84
CA GLY A 254 -22.26 -4.16 2.99
C GLY A 254 -21.86 -5.57 3.49
N SER A 255 -22.26 -6.69 2.87
CA SER A 255 -21.82 -8.03 3.34
C SER A 255 -20.59 -8.59 2.64
N ILE A 256 -20.22 -8.04 1.48
CA ILE A 256 -19.08 -8.48 0.67
C ILE A 256 -17.99 -7.43 0.74
N ARG A 257 -16.80 -7.86 1.13
CA ARG A 257 -15.59 -7.04 1.10
C ARG A 257 -15.11 -6.90 -0.34
N GLN A 258 -14.85 -5.68 -0.78
CA GLN A 258 -14.52 -5.36 -2.17
C GLN A 258 -13.08 -4.85 -2.28
N PRO A 259 -12.36 -5.16 -3.37
CA PRO A 259 -11.02 -4.66 -3.64
C PRO A 259 -11.01 -3.31 -4.37
N ASN A 260 -12.17 -2.66 -4.53
CA ASN A 260 -12.35 -1.36 -5.18
C ASN A 260 -12.94 -0.35 -4.17
N ASP A 261 -12.59 0.92 -4.35
CA ASP A 261 -13.06 2.09 -3.59
C ASP A 261 -14.56 2.39 -3.83
N ASP A 262 -15.01 2.31 -5.07
CA ASP A 262 -16.36 2.70 -5.53
C ASP A 262 -17.48 1.76 -5.04
N ALA A 263 -17.10 0.63 -4.46
CA ALA A 263 -18.00 -0.33 -3.88
C ALA A 263 -18.57 0.11 -2.51
N ASP A 264 -18.05 1.19 -1.92
CA ASP A 264 -18.59 1.76 -0.69
C ASP A 264 -19.98 2.34 -0.87
N ASP A 265 -20.84 2.18 0.14
CA ASP A 265 -22.23 2.63 0.08
C ASP A 265 -22.38 4.15 0.24
N HIS A 266 -21.29 4.85 0.53
CA HIS A 266 -21.29 6.29 0.65
C HIS A 266 -21.19 6.96 -0.72
N ARG A 267 -22.27 7.62 -1.16
CA ARG A 267 -22.39 8.22 -2.51
C ARG A 267 -21.25 9.15 -2.94
N MET A 268 -20.58 9.79 -1.98
CA MET A 268 -19.48 10.71 -2.26
C MET A 268 -18.22 10.02 -2.82
N GLY A 269 -18.12 8.69 -2.69
CA GLY A 269 -17.07 7.89 -3.35
C GLY A 269 -17.45 7.45 -4.77
N TRP A 270 -18.67 7.73 -5.24
CA TRP A 270 -19.14 7.31 -6.55
C TRP A 270 -18.77 8.33 -7.65
N GLY A 271 -18.91 7.92 -8.91
CA GLY A 271 -18.87 8.85 -10.04
C GLY A 271 -19.96 9.90 -9.90
N TYR A 272 -19.70 11.13 -10.35
CA TYR A 272 -20.69 12.21 -10.28
C TYR A 272 -20.66 13.10 -11.52
N LEU A 273 -21.80 13.72 -11.80
CA LEU A 273 -21.98 14.68 -12.89
C LEU A 273 -23.01 15.75 -12.51
N GLY A 274 -22.87 16.93 -13.11
CA GLY A 274 -23.92 17.95 -13.04
C GLY A 274 -25.15 17.48 -13.79
N ILE A 275 -26.35 17.81 -13.31
CA ILE A 275 -27.58 17.40 -14.00
C ILE A 275 -27.84 18.26 -15.26
N PRO A 276 -28.44 17.69 -16.31
CA PRO A 276 -28.86 18.49 -17.46
C PRO A 276 -30.02 19.43 -17.08
N PRO A 277 -30.27 20.49 -17.87
CA PRO A 277 -31.51 21.26 -17.76
C PRO A 277 -32.75 20.37 -17.98
N ILE A 278 -33.90 20.80 -17.46
CA ILE A 278 -35.17 20.11 -17.68
C ILE A 278 -35.47 20.02 -19.19
N GLY A 279 -35.86 18.83 -19.65
CA GLY A 279 -36.09 18.51 -21.06
C GLY A 279 -34.81 18.32 -21.88
N LYS A 280 -33.64 18.29 -21.24
CA LYS A 280 -32.33 18.02 -21.87
C LYS A 280 -31.76 16.68 -21.42
N ALA A 281 -30.75 16.26 -22.16
CA ALA A 281 -30.05 15.01 -21.99
C ALA A 281 -28.55 15.28 -21.86
N MET A 282 -27.85 14.43 -21.12
CA MET A 282 -26.40 14.48 -20.97
C MET A 282 -25.82 13.07 -21.07
N ALA A 283 -24.76 12.91 -21.85
CA ALA A 283 -24.01 11.67 -21.86
C ALA A 283 -23.29 11.52 -20.50
N ILE A 284 -23.44 10.35 -19.88
CA ILE A 284 -22.64 9.98 -18.72
C ILE A 284 -21.23 9.71 -19.26
N PRO A 285 -20.21 10.44 -18.79
CA PRO A 285 -18.85 10.21 -19.24
C PRO A 285 -18.37 8.85 -18.75
N ASP A 286 -17.44 8.25 -19.50
CA ASP A 286 -16.73 7.08 -19.01
C ASP A 286 -16.08 7.43 -17.66
N PRO A 287 -16.43 6.75 -16.55
CA PRO A 287 -15.85 7.01 -15.23
C PRO A 287 -14.34 6.74 -15.20
N THR A 288 -13.82 6.03 -16.21
CA THR A 288 -12.39 5.79 -16.40
C THR A 288 -11.69 6.89 -17.22
N GLY A 289 -12.43 7.75 -17.92
CA GLY A 289 -11.90 8.81 -18.79
C GLY A 289 -11.31 8.31 -20.12
N TRP A 290 -11.48 7.04 -20.46
CA TRP A 290 -10.93 6.42 -21.67
C TRP A 290 -11.93 6.42 -22.83
N ASP A 291 -11.45 6.54 -24.07
CA ASP A 291 -12.26 6.35 -25.29
C ASP A 291 -12.27 4.85 -25.65
N LEU A 292 -12.92 4.04 -24.81
CA LEU A 292 -13.03 2.60 -25.01
C LEU A 292 -14.22 2.29 -25.94
N GLU A 293 -14.13 1.18 -26.69
CA GLU A 293 -15.29 0.54 -27.34
C GLU A 293 -16.18 -0.15 -26.28
N ASN A 294 -16.66 0.64 -25.32
CA ASN A 294 -17.49 0.22 -24.22
C ASN A 294 -18.82 1.00 -24.21
N ILE A 295 -19.54 0.94 -23.09
CA ILE A 295 -20.86 1.58 -22.93
C ILE A 295 -20.85 3.11 -22.95
N PHE A 296 -19.66 3.70 -22.90
CA PHE A 296 -19.43 5.13 -23.00
C PHE A 296 -18.77 5.52 -24.32
N SER A 297 -18.65 4.57 -25.25
CA SER A 297 -18.20 4.88 -26.61
C SER A 297 -19.05 6.00 -27.19
N LYS A 298 -18.41 6.91 -27.92
CA LYS A 298 -19.09 8.08 -28.53
C LYS A 298 -20.25 7.67 -29.45
N GLU A 299 -20.23 6.45 -29.96
CA GLU A 299 -21.22 5.92 -30.89
C GLU A 299 -22.52 5.46 -30.19
N MET A 300 -22.44 4.98 -28.94
CA MET A 300 -23.59 4.49 -28.17
C MET A 300 -23.50 4.90 -26.69
N PRO A 301 -23.51 6.20 -26.38
CA PRO A 301 -23.34 6.67 -25.02
C PRO A 301 -24.52 6.25 -24.14
N LEU A 302 -24.23 5.98 -22.86
CA LEU A 302 -25.25 6.02 -21.82
C LEU A 302 -25.65 7.47 -21.54
N VAL A 303 -26.93 7.78 -21.63
CA VAL A 303 -27.45 9.14 -21.55
C VAL A 303 -28.43 9.26 -20.39
N LEU A 304 -28.24 10.26 -19.54
CA LEU A 304 -29.20 10.69 -18.52
C LEU A 304 -30.11 11.78 -19.10
N VAL A 305 -31.41 11.53 -19.11
CA VAL A 305 -32.42 12.49 -19.57
C VAL A 305 -33.22 13.00 -18.38
N ARG A 306 -33.39 14.32 -18.29
CA ARG A 306 -34.17 14.97 -17.23
C ARG A 306 -35.54 15.41 -17.73
N GLU A 307 -36.60 14.85 -17.16
CA GLU A 307 -37.98 15.15 -17.56
C GLU A 307 -38.60 16.29 -16.75
N THR A 308 -38.36 16.29 -15.44
CA THR A 308 -38.84 17.31 -14.49
C THR A 308 -37.72 17.68 -13.53
N ALA A 309 -38.04 18.48 -12.50
CA ALA A 309 -37.10 18.82 -11.44
C ALA A 309 -36.38 17.57 -10.89
N ASP A 310 -37.14 16.52 -10.55
CA ASP A 310 -36.68 15.33 -9.83
C ASP A 310 -36.77 14.02 -10.64
N ARG A 311 -37.34 14.03 -11.87
CA ARG A 311 -37.57 12.81 -12.67
C ARG A 311 -36.59 12.67 -13.82
N PHE A 312 -36.04 11.46 -13.94
CA PHE A 312 -35.02 11.11 -14.90
C PHE A 312 -35.29 9.74 -15.52
N HIS A 313 -34.70 9.50 -16.69
CA HIS A 313 -34.56 8.16 -17.24
C HIS A 313 -33.19 8.03 -17.93
N LEU A 314 -32.72 6.79 -18.05
CA LEU A 314 -31.51 6.45 -18.80
C LEU A 314 -31.88 6.00 -20.22
N VAL A 315 -31.02 6.33 -21.18
CA VAL A 315 -31.13 5.90 -22.58
C VAL A 315 -29.80 5.34 -23.05
N SER A 316 -29.83 4.25 -23.80
CA SER A 316 -28.68 3.71 -24.52
C SER A 316 -29.16 3.14 -25.87
N GLY A 317 -28.77 3.79 -26.96
CA GLY A 317 -29.29 3.49 -28.29
C GLY A 317 -30.82 3.53 -28.35
N ASN A 318 -31.44 2.40 -28.67
CA ASN A 318 -32.91 2.28 -28.77
C ASN A 318 -33.59 1.89 -27.44
N PHE A 319 -32.81 1.69 -26.38
CA PHE A 319 -33.32 1.23 -25.08
C PHE A 319 -33.44 2.40 -24.11
N ARG A 320 -34.47 2.33 -23.25
CA ARG A 320 -34.79 3.32 -22.24
C ARG A 320 -35.18 2.63 -20.93
N SER A 321 -34.67 3.15 -19.81
CA SER A 321 -35.10 2.71 -18.48
C SER A 321 -36.51 3.18 -18.14
N GLU A 322 -37.11 2.59 -17.11
CA GLU A 322 -38.24 3.22 -16.43
C GLU A 322 -37.86 4.61 -15.91
N THR A 323 -38.86 5.47 -15.74
CA THR A 323 -38.65 6.81 -15.18
C THR A 323 -38.53 6.70 -13.67
N PHE A 324 -37.47 7.28 -13.12
CA PHE A 324 -37.17 7.25 -11.70
C PHE A 324 -37.09 8.65 -11.12
N ARG A 325 -37.30 8.74 -9.80
CA ARG A 325 -37.05 9.97 -9.03
C ARG A 325 -35.69 9.91 -8.38
N VAL A 326 -34.94 11.00 -8.47
CA VAL A 326 -33.63 11.11 -7.84
C VAL A 326 -33.72 11.99 -6.59
N GLY A 327 -33.23 11.47 -5.48
CA GLY A 327 -33.07 12.17 -4.22
C GLY A 327 -31.82 11.68 -3.50
N THR A 328 -31.57 12.15 -2.27
CA THR A 328 -30.38 11.74 -1.49
C THR A 328 -30.37 10.26 -1.13
N ASN A 329 -31.56 9.64 -1.05
CA ASN A 329 -31.70 8.19 -0.96
C ASN A 329 -31.44 7.56 -2.33
N PRO A 330 -30.50 6.61 -2.45
CA PRO A 330 -30.19 5.99 -3.73
C PRO A 330 -31.36 5.18 -4.31
N VAL A 331 -31.46 5.18 -5.64
CA VAL A 331 -32.37 4.35 -6.43
C VAL A 331 -31.57 3.44 -7.36
N ASP A 332 -32.02 2.19 -7.48
CA ASP A 332 -31.47 1.24 -8.44
C ASP A 332 -32.28 1.32 -9.75
N VAL A 333 -31.58 1.51 -10.86
CA VAL A 333 -32.16 1.71 -12.19
C VAL A 333 -31.63 0.64 -13.12
N LEU A 334 -32.53 -0.01 -13.84
CA LEU A 334 -32.23 -1.04 -14.82
C LEU A 334 -32.50 -0.54 -16.23
N LEU A 335 -31.65 -0.95 -17.17
CA LEU A 335 -31.93 -0.85 -18.59
C LEU A 335 -31.17 -1.92 -19.37
N ASP A 336 -31.69 -2.25 -20.54
CA ASP A 336 -30.85 -2.82 -21.60
C ASP A 336 -29.99 -1.72 -22.21
N ARG A 337 -28.74 -2.04 -22.51
CA ARG A 337 -27.87 -1.18 -23.33
C ARG A 337 -27.76 -1.72 -24.74
N SER A 338 -27.55 -0.83 -25.72
CA SER A 338 -27.17 -1.24 -27.07
C SER A 338 -25.70 -1.67 -27.13
N LEU A 339 -25.42 -2.68 -27.95
CA LEU A 339 -24.07 -3.17 -28.24
C LEU A 339 -23.70 -2.93 -29.71
N ALA A 340 -22.41 -2.87 -30.02
CA ALA A 340 -21.92 -2.60 -31.38
C ALA A 340 -22.28 -3.71 -32.37
N ASP A 341 -22.49 -4.93 -31.88
CA ASP A 341 -22.96 -6.08 -32.66
C ASP A 341 -24.46 -6.03 -32.99
N GLY A 342 -25.16 -4.95 -32.60
CA GLY A 342 -26.61 -4.81 -32.73
C GLY A 342 -27.42 -5.54 -31.66
N GLY A 343 -26.75 -6.21 -30.70
CA GLY A 343 -27.38 -6.86 -29.57
C GLY A 343 -27.67 -5.91 -28.40
N SER A 344 -28.06 -6.50 -27.27
CA SER A 344 -28.23 -5.79 -26.01
C SER A 344 -27.59 -6.53 -24.83
N ALA A 345 -27.37 -5.80 -23.74
CA ALA A 345 -27.00 -6.36 -22.45
C ALA A 345 -27.71 -5.62 -21.32
N GLU A 346 -28.32 -6.36 -20.41
CA GLU A 346 -28.96 -5.79 -19.22
C GLU A 346 -27.89 -5.26 -18.26
N VAL A 347 -28.03 -4.01 -17.82
CA VAL A 347 -27.14 -3.32 -16.88
C VAL A 347 -27.92 -2.63 -15.77
N GLY A 348 -27.27 -2.44 -14.63
CA GLY A 348 -27.85 -1.77 -13.47
C GLY A 348 -26.97 -0.63 -12.96
N TYR A 349 -27.61 0.46 -12.55
CA TYR A 349 -26.96 1.61 -11.91
C TYR A 349 -27.63 1.94 -10.60
N ARG A 350 -26.84 2.30 -9.59
CA ARG A 350 -27.33 2.95 -8.38
C ARG A 350 -27.08 4.44 -8.49
N ILE A 351 -28.13 5.24 -8.32
CA ILE A 351 -28.13 6.68 -8.58
C ILE A 351 -28.65 7.44 -7.35
N ALA A 352 -27.99 8.53 -6.95
CA ALA A 352 -28.42 9.41 -5.86
C ALA A 352 -28.17 10.89 -6.21
N ALA A 353 -28.92 11.80 -5.59
CA ALA A 353 -28.66 13.23 -5.59
C ALA A 353 -27.64 13.60 -4.51
N GLY A 354 -26.97 14.74 -4.69
CA GLY A 354 -26.31 15.41 -3.59
C GLY A 354 -27.28 16.07 -2.61
N ASP A 355 -26.76 16.41 -1.43
CA ASP A 355 -27.42 17.22 -0.42
C ASP A 355 -27.01 18.70 -0.58
N LYS A 356 -27.73 19.62 0.08
CA LYS A 356 -27.43 21.06 0.08
C LYS A 356 -26.07 21.40 0.69
N ASP A 357 -25.63 20.59 1.66
CA ASP A 357 -24.46 20.82 2.51
C ASP A 357 -23.42 19.70 2.35
N ASP A 358 -23.34 19.06 1.17
CA ASP A 358 -22.40 17.96 0.94
C ASP A 358 -20.96 18.48 1.02
N MET A 359 -20.13 17.84 1.86
CA MET A 359 -18.71 18.15 1.95
C MET A 359 -17.88 17.27 1.03
N LEU A 360 -17.17 17.89 0.09
CA LEU A 360 -16.15 17.24 -0.74
C LEU A 360 -14.82 17.99 -0.56
N ASN A 361 -13.77 17.30 -0.14
CA ASN A 361 -12.42 17.87 0.05
C ASN A 361 -12.37 19.14 0.92
N GLY A 362 -13.17 19.17 1.99
CA GLY A 362 -13.24 20.33 2.88
C GLY A 362 -14.08 21.49 2.35
N GLN A 363 -14.69 21.37 1.18
CA GLN A 363 -15.55 22.37 0.57
C GLN A 363 -17.01 21.91 0.58
N VAL A 364 -17.93 22.83 0.89
CA VAL A 364 -19.37 22.58 0.78
C VAL A 364 -19.79 22.76 -0.68
N LEU A 365 -20.34 21.70 -1.26
CA LEU A 365 -20.90 21.68 -2.60
C LEU A 365 -22.43 21.63 -2.52
N PRO A 366 -23.15 22.57 -3.17
CA PRO A 366 -24.61 22.50 -3.27
C PRO A 366 -24.99 21.40 -4.27
N GLY A 367 -25.08 20.17 -3.79
CA GLY A 367 -25.39 18.99 -4.60
C GLY A 367 -26.88 18.74 -4.82
N GLN A 368 -27.74 19.43 -4.06
CA GLN A 368 -29.19 19.29 -4.14
C GLN A 368 -29.73 19.54 -5.55
N ILE A 369 -30.67 18.68 -5.99
CA ILE A 369 -31.40 18.86 -7.23
C ILE A 369 -32.43 19.99 -7.09
N THR A 370 -32.33 20.98 -7.95
CA THR A 370 -33.21 22.15 -8.10
C THR A 370 -33.56 22.36 -9.57
N ASP A 371 -34.54 23.19 -9.89
CA ASP A 371 -34.89 23.51 -11.28
C ASP A 371 -33.69 24.06 -12.09
N GLU A 372 -32.76 24.75 -11.42
CA GLU A 372 -31.58 25.37 -12.03
C GLU A 372 -30.40 24.40 -12.21
N GLY A 373 -30.29 23.36 -11.39
CA GLY A 373 -29.15 22.44 -11.42
C GLY A 373 -29.05 21.54 -10.19
N GLY A 374 -27.92 20.86 -10.06
CA GLY A 374 -27.66 19.88 -8.99
C GLY A 374 -26.61 18.85 -9.42
N ILE A 375 -26.27 17.95 -8.51
CA ILE A 375 -25.29 16.88 -8.73
C ILE A 375 -25.99 15.53 -8.60
N VAL A 376 -25.68 14.63 -9.53
CA VAL A 376 -26.06 13.22 -9.46
C VAL A 376 -24.83 12.37 -9.31
N TYR A 377 -24.87 11.49 -8.31
CA TYR A 377 -23.90 10.44 -8.05
C TYR A 377 -24.42 9.13 -8.65
N PHE A 378 -23.54 8.34 -9.25
CA PHE A 378 -23.89 7.07 -9.87
C PHE A 378 -22.74 6.07 -9.75
N ARG A 379 -23.10 4.79 -9.57
CA ARG A 379 -22.17 3.67 -9.66
C ARG A 379 -22.81 2.50 -10.40
N PRO A 380 -22.03 1.65 -11.10
CA PRO A 380 -22.56 0.40 -11.62
C PRO A 380 -22.96 -0.51 -10.46
N ILE A 381 -24.01 -1.30 -10.68
CA ILE A 381 -24.41 -2.41 -9.82
C ILE A 381 -24.68 -3.67 -10.66
N THR A 382 -24.17 -3.68 -11.90
CA THR A 382 -24.31 -4.79 -12.84
C THR A 382 -23.66 -6.04 -12.25
N ARG A 383 -24.50 -7.04 -12.00
CA ARG A 383 -24.11 -8.29 -11.36
C ARG A 383 -24.74 -9.45 -12.09
N ARG A 384 -23.91 -10.44 -12.40
CA ARG A 384 -24.25 -11.68 -13.11
C ARG A 384 -24.04 -12.86 -12.16
N VAL A 385 -25.04 -13.74 -12.06
CA VAL A 385 -25.02 -14.87 -11.13
C VAL A 385 -25.28 -16.17 -11.86
N GLY A 386 -24.61 -17.25 -11.44
CA GLY A 386 -24.87 -18.58 -11.95
C GLY A 386 -24.35 -19.68 -11.04
N ASP A 387 -24.74 -20.91 -11.33
CA ASP A 387 -24.36 -22.08 -10.56
C ASP A 387 -23.11 -22.75 -11.16
N ALA A 388 -22.00 -22.69 -10.43
CA ALA A 388 -20.73 -23.32 -10.82
C ALA A 388 -20.40 -24.53 -9.91
N PRO A 389 -19.40 -25.36 -10.26
CA PRO A 389 -19.03 -26.55 -9.48
C PRO A 389 -18.59 -26.28 -8.04
N PHE A 390 -18.23 -25.03 -7.73
CA PHE A 390 -17.84 -24.57 -6.40
C PHE A 390 -18.98 -23.84 -5.65
N GLY A 391 -20.19 -23.85 -6.22
CA GLY A 391 -21.36 -23.12 -5.73
C GLY A 391 -21.59 -21.84 -6.52
N ASP A 392 -22.21 -20.85 -5.87
CA ASP A 392 -22.58 -19.57 -6.47
C ASP A 392 -21.38 -18.90 -7.16
N PHE A 393 -21.55 -18.53 -8.42
CA PHE A 393 -20.63 -17.69 -9.16
C PHE A 393 -21.26 -16.31 -9.30
N VAL A 394 -20.60 -15.30 -8.78
CA VAL A 394 -21.06 -13.92 -8.87
C VAL A 394 -20.00 -13.09 -9.56
N PHE A 395 -20.35 -12.49 -10.68
CA PHE A 395 -19.49 -11.60 -11.44
C PHE A 395 -20.06 -10.18 -11.38
N SER A 396 -19.27 -9.23 -10.93
CA SER A 396 -19.69 -7.83 -10.83
C SER A 396 -18.78 -6.94 -11.68
N ASP A 397 -19.39 -6.01 -12.38
CA ASP A 397 -18.71 -4.92 -13.08
C ASP A 397 -18.29 -3.89 -12.03
N GLY A 398 -17.05 -4.03 -11.57
CA GLY A 398 -16.50 -3.22 -10.47
C GLY A 398 -15.58 -2.09 -10.97
N ASN A 399 -15.21 -2.07 -12.24
CA ASN A 399 -14.47 -0.97 -12.85
C ASN A 399 -15.37 0.00 -13.61
N ALA A 400 -16.67 -0.30 -13.67
CA ALA A 400 -17.70 0.52 -14.27
C ALA A 400 -17.55 0.70 -15.78
N ASP A 401 -16.86 -0.18 -16.50
CA ASP A 401 -16.69 -0.07 -17.95
C ASP A 401 -17.80 -0.79 -18.73
N GLY A 402 -18.65 -1.56 -18.06
CA GLY A 402 -19.69 -2.36 -18.67
C GLY A 402 -19.22 -3.67 -19.31
N ILE A 403 -17.94 -3.98 -19.33
CA ILE A 403 -17.37 -5.15 -19.98
C ILE A 403 -16.89 -6.11 -18.91
N LEU A 404 -17.61 -7.22 -18.74
CA LEU A 404 -17.22 -8.23 -17.77
C LEU A 404 -16.06 -9.08 -18.30
N GLY A 405 -15.01 -9.21 -17.51
CA GLY A 405 -13.85 -10.03 -17.82
C GLY A 405 -12.71 -9.26 -18.48
N TYR A 406 -12.63 -7.94 -18.25
CA TYR A 406 -11.50 -7.15 -18.71
C TYR A 406 -10.22 -7.60 -18.01
N LYS A 407 -9.18 -7.93 -18.80
CA LYS A 407 -7.97 -8.63 -18.30
C LYS A 407 -6.84 -7.68 -17.89
N GLU A 408 -6.96 -6.40 -18.21
CA GLU A 408 -5.93 -5.39 -17.97
C GLU A 408 -6.52 -4.26 -17.13
N PRO A 409 -6.43 -4.32 -15.80
CA PRO A 409 -6.97 -3.27 -14.94
C PRO A 409 -6.27 -1.96 -15.26
N ARG A 410 -7.04 -0.87 -15.33
CA ARG A 410 -6.53 0.47 -15.60
C ARG A 410 -6.57 1.31 -14.34
N MET A 411 -5.64 2.24 -14.27
CA MET A 411 -5.66 3.26 -13.25
C MET A 411 -6.80 4.25 -13.50
N VAL A 412 -7.55 4.57 -12.46
CA VAL A 412 -8.60 5.57 -12.45
C VAL A 412 -8.37 6.54 -11.29
N GLY A 413 -8.76 7.80 -11.48
CA GLY A 413 -8.67 8.81 -10.42
C GLY A 413 -9.79 8.62 -9.40
N ALA A 414 -9.50 8.85 -8.11
CA ALA A 414 -10.53 8.80 -7.08
C ALA A 414 -11.24 10.15 -7.01
N VAL A 415 -12.55 10.08 -7.08
CA VAL A 415 -13.40 11.21 -6.71
C VAL A 415 -13.12 11.56 -5.25
N GLY A 416 -12.88 12.85 -4.96
CA GLY A 416 -12.60 13.29 -3.59
C GLY A 416 -11.18 12.99 -3.10
N MET A 417 -10.26 12.57 -3.98
CA MET A 417 -8.83 12.47 -3.64
C MET A 417 -8.03 13.58 -4.34
N PRO A 418 -6.78 13.85 -3.90
CA PRO A 418 -5.88 14.72 -4.65
C PRO A 418 -5.76 14.29 -6.12
N ARG A 419 -5.58 15.26 -7.03
CA ARG A 419 -5.55 15.01 -8.49
C ARG A 419 -4.51 14.00 -8.97
N GLU A 420 -3.53 13.68 -8.13
CA GLU A 420 -2.44 12.75 -8.42
C GLU A 420 -2.66 11.36 -7.83
N THR A 421 -3.82 11.10 -7.21
CA THR A 421 -4.17 9.81 -6.63
C THR A 421 -4.89 8.94 -7.66
N TRP A 422 -4.22 7.86 -8.05
CA TRP A 422 -4.72 6.86 -8.99
C TRP A 422 -4.65 5.47 -8.36
N PHE A 423 -5.63 4.61 -8.66
CA PHE A 423 -5.65 3.21 -8.22
C PHE A 423 -6.33 2.36 -9.29
N TYR A 424 -6.19 1.05 -9.15
CA TYR A 424 -6.78 0.10 -10.07
C TYR A 424 -8.20 -0.26 -9.62
N ARG A 425 -9.14 -0.22 -10.56
CA ARG A 425 -10.44 -0.88 -10.42
C ARG A 425 -10.48 -2.13 -11.29
N PHE A 426 -11.21 -3.12 -10.80
CA PHE A 426 -11.33 -4.43 -11.43
C PHE A 426 -12.80 -4.81 -11.54
N ASP A 427 -13.15 -5.57 -12.56
CA ASP A 427 -14.25 -6.50 -12.38
C ASP A 427 -13.97 -7.43 -11.20
N THR A 428 -15.00 -7.88 -10.51
CA THR A 428 -14.83 -8.70 -9.31
C THR A 428 -15.62 -9.99 -9.35
N LEU A 429 -15.04 -11.02 -8.75
CA LEU A 429 -15.65 -12.34 -8.60
C LEU A 429 -15.91 -12.63 -7.12
N THR A 430 -17.11 -13.12 -6.81
CA THR A 430 -17.38 -13.85 -5.57
C THR A 430 -17.66 -15.30 -5.91
N ILE A 431 -16.93 -16.20 -5.26
CA ILE A 431 -16.93 -17.64 -5.54
C ILE A 431 -17.50 -18.38 -4.33
N GLY A 432 -18.53 -19.19 -4.56
CA GLY A 432 -19.28 -19.90 -3.53
C GLY A 432 -19.83 -18.95 -2.47
N ARG A 433 -19.65 -19.32 -1.20
CA ARG A 433 -20.11 -18.52 -0.05
C ARG A 433 -19.07 -17.53 0.48
N SER A 434 -18.11 -17.11 -0.36
CA SER A 434 -17.11 -16.13 0.04
C SER A 434 -17.78 -14.82 0.44
N LYS A 435 -17.25 -14.17 1.48
CA LYS A 435 -17.63 -12.79 1.86
C LYS A 435 -16.64 -11.76 1.32
N ILE A 436 -15.77 -12.18 0.42
CA ILE A 436 -14.70 -11.39 -0.16
C ILE A 436 -14.85 -11.54 -1.67
N ALA A 437 -15.00 -10.43 -2.36
CA ALA A 437 -14.84 -10.35 -3.79
C ALA A 437 -13.34 -10.23 -4.11
N ILE A 438 -12.89 -10.94 -5.13
CA ILE A 438 -11.51 -10.90 -5.63
C ILE A 438 -11.48 -10.22 -6.99
N PRO A 439 -10.38 -9.56 -7.37
CA PRO A 439 -10.22 -9.05 -8.73
C PRO A 439 -10.38 -10.19 -9.73
N PHE A 440 -11.10 -9.94 -10.82
CA PHE A 440 -11.25 -10.90 -11.89
C PHE A 440 -9.89 -11.26 -12.46
N SER A 441 -9.68 -12.56 -12.63
CA SER A 441 -8.55 -13.09 -13.37
C SER A 441 -9.02 -14.33 -14.14
N ARG A 442 -8.31 -14.64 -15.23
CA ARG A 442 -8.49 -15.91 -15.95
C ARG A 442 -8.32 -17.12 -15.03
N TRP A 443 -7.50 -17.02 -13.99
CA TRP A 443 -7.35 -18.10 -13.02
C TRP A 443 -7.76 -17.65 -11.64
N VAL A 444 -8.62 -18.44 -11.00
CA VAL A 444 -9.14 -18.17 -9.67
C VAL A 444 -9.09 -19.40 -8.80
N SER A 445 -9.08 -19.18 -7.49
CA SER A 445 -9.21 -20.25 -6.51
C SER A 445 -10.52 -20.15 -5.73
N ASP A 446 -11.07 -21.30 -5.37
CA ASP A 446 -12.17 -21.37 -4.40
C ASP A 446 -11.65 -21.32 -2.95
N ALA A 447 -12.56 -21.23 -1.98
CA ALA A 447 -12.23 -21.21 -0.55
C ALA A 447 -11.58 -22.51 -0.03
N LYS A 448 -11.53 -23.58 -0.85
CA LYS A 448 -10.86 -24.85 -0.57
C LYS A 448 -9.48 -24.93 -1.21
N GLY A 449 -9.05 -23.90 -1.95
CA GLY A 449 -7.77 -23.86 -2.65
C GLY A 449 -7.76 -24.62 -3.98
N LYS A 450 -8.92 -25.03 -4.50
CA LYS A 450 -9.01 -25.59 -5.86
C LYS A 450 -8.97 -24.47 -6.88
N TRP A 451 -8.20 -24.66 -7.94
CA TRP A 451 -8.01 -23.68 -8.98
C TRP A 451 -8.88 -23.97 -10.21
N TYR A 452 -9.32 -22.90 -10.84
CA TYR A 452 -10.16 -22.93 -12.02
C TYR A 452 -9.63 -21.94 -13.05
N GLU A 453 -9.74 -22.32 -14.31
CA GLU A 453 -9.59 -21.40 -15.43
C GLU A 453 -10.98 -20.95 -15.88
N ILE A 454 -11.13 -19.65 -16.08
CA ILE A 454 -12.35 -18.99 -16.50
C ILE A 454 -12.11 -18.31 -17.85
N ASP A 455 -13.00 -18.57 -18.80
CA ASP A 455 -13.11 -17.84 -20.05
C ASP A 455 -14.48 -17.16 -20.12
N VAL A 456 -14.50 -15.94 -20.67
CA VAL A 456 -15.71 -15.13 -20.81
C VAL A 456 -15.94 -14.96 -22.31
N PRO A 457 -16.74 -15.82 -22.97
CA PRO A 457 -16.83 -15.83 -24.42
C PRO A 457 -17.39 -14.54 -25.03
N HIS A 458 -18.27 -13.86 -24.28
CA HIS A 458 -18.91 -12.61 -24.69
C HIS A 458 -18.85 -11.58 -23.55
N PRO A 459 -17.70 -10.93 -23.31
CA PRO A 459 -17.49 -9.98 -22.22
C PRO A 459 -18.54 -8.87 -22.14
N GLN A 460 -18.96 -8.35 -23.30
CA GLN A 460 -19.96 -7.30 -23.41
C GLN A 460 -21.39 -7.75 -23.00
N LYS A 461 -21.70 -9.05 -23.03
CA LYS A 461 -23.00 -9.58 -22.59
C LYS A 461 -22.92 -10.14 -21.18
N GLY A 462 -21.83 -10.84 -20.88
CA GLY A 462 -21.63 -11.52 -19.60
C GLY A 462 -22.69 -12.57 -19.30
N ALA A 463 -23.32 -13.13 -20.34
CA ALA A 463 -24.45 -14.07 -20.21
C ALA A 463 -24.02 -15.51 -19.89
N ALA A 464 -22.72 -15.82 -20.03
CA ALA A 464 -22.17 -17.11 -19.67
C ALA A 464 -20.67 -17.00 -19.43
N VAL A 465 -20.15 -17.92 -18.64
CA VAL A 465 -18.72 -18.18 -18.50
C VAL A 465 -18.41 -19.64 -18.76
N LYS A 466 -17.23 -19.89 -19.31
CA LYS A 466 -16.65 -21.23 -19.43
C LYS A 466 -15.73 -21.44 -18.25
N ILE A 467 -15.86 -22.57 -17.56
CA ILE A 467 -15.02 -22.91 -16.42
C ILE A 467 -14.42 -24.29 -16.65
N ARG A 468 -13.14 -24.48 -16.31
CA ARG A 468 -12.54 -25.82 -16.18
C ARG A 468 -11.62 -25.86 -14.98
N ALA A 469 -11.43 -27.04 -14.40
CA ALA A 469 -10.48 -27.22 -13.32
C ALA A 469 -9.04 -27.01 -13.80
N ALA A 470 -8.22 -26.36 -12.99
CA ALA A 470 -6.81 -26.08 -13.23
C ALA A 470 -5.95 -26.71 -12.13
N ASN A 471 -4.71 -27.03 -12.47
CA ASN A 471 -3.77 -27.67 -11.54
C ASN A 471 -2.41 -26.96 -11.52
N PRO A 472 -2.36 -25.70 -11.02
CA PRO A 472 -1.11 -24.97 -10.89
C PRO A 472 -0.17 -25.63 -9.89
N LYS A 473 1.14 -25.44 -10.07
CA LYS A 473 2.10 -25.64 -9.00
C LYS A 473 1.97 -24.48 -8.02
N LEU A 474 1.69 -24.76 -6.75
CA LEU A 474 1.40 -23.73 -5.74
C LEU A 474 2.58 -23.47 -4.80
N GLY A 475 2.78 -22.20 -4.46
CA GLY A 475 3.53 -21.73 -3.30
C GLY A 475 2.59 -21.23 -2.20
N THR A 476 3.13 -20.88 -1.04
CA THR A 476 2.37 -20.27 0.06
C THR A 476 2.96 -18.90 0.37
N VAL A 477 2.09 -17.90 0.45
CA VAL A 477 2.44 -16.54 0.87
C VAL A 477 1.71 -16.23 2.17
N GLU A 478 2.43 -15.60 3.10
CA GLU A 478 1.90 -15.09 4.37
C GLU A 478 2.17 -13.59 4.45
N LEU A 479 1.11 -12.81 4.70
CA LEU A 479 1.19 -11.36 4.80
C LEU A 479 1.10 -10.90 6.26
N SER A 480 2.08 -10.10 6.67
CA SER A 480 2.10 -9.42 7.97
C SER A 480 2.31 -7.93 7.77
N LEU A 481 1.29 -7.12 8.09
CA LEU A 481 1.36 -5.66 8.09
C LEU A 481 1.52 -5.13 9.52
N LYS A 482 2.49 -4.26 9.75
CA LYS A 482 2.77 -3.60 11.05
C LYS A 482 2.82 -2.08 10.87
N GLY A 483 2.49 -1.32 11.91
CA GLY A 483 2.70 0.13 11.97
C GLY A 483 1.50 1.02 11.63
N LEU A 484 0.43 0.47 11.04
CA LEU A 484 -0.81 1.23 10.79
C LEU A 484 -1.74 1.19 12.00
N LYS A 485 -1.74 2.25 12.83
CA LYS A 485 -2.66 2.38 13.96
C LYS A 485 -4.06 2.76 13.46
N GLY A 486 -5.09 2.03 13.89
CA GLY A 486 -6.49 2.37 13.59
C GLY A 486 -6.99 1.95 12.21
N LEU A 487 -6.10 1.50 11.32
CA LEU A 487 -6.42 1.01 9.98
C LEU A 487 -6.24 -0.51 9.90
N ARG A 488 -7.07 -1.15 9.07
CA ARG A 488 -6.99 -2.58 8.77
C ARG A 488 -6.85 -2.76 7.26
N LEU A 489 -5.89 -3.59 6.86
CA LEU A 489 -5.76 -4.03 5.47
C LEU A 489 -7.00 -4.84 5.06
N GLN A 490 -7.71 -4.33 4.06
CA GLN A 490 -8.89 -4.94 3.45
C GLN A 490 -8.52 -5.77 2.22
N SER A 491 -7.70 -5.21 1.34
CA SER A 491 -7.26 -5.84 0.10
C SER A 491 -5.76 -5.63 -0.09
N CYS A 492 -5.06 -6.62 -0.65
CA CYS A 492 -3.67 -6.51 -1.06
C CYS A 492 -3.46 -7.33 -2.32
N ILE A 493 -3.42 -6.64 -3.45
CA ILE A 493 -3.44 -7.23 -4.78
C ILE A 493 -2.02 -7.34 -5.30
N LEU A 494 -1.65 -8.55 -5.68
CA LEU A 494 -0.45 -8.84 -6.45
C LEU A 494 -0.82 -9.09 -7.90
N LYS A 495 0.06 -8.68 -8.82
CA LYS A 495 0.00 -8.97 -10.24
C LYS A 495 1.14 -9.92 -10.60
N ALA A 496 0.86 -10.98 -11.35
CA ALA A 496 1.92 -11.83 -11.89
C ALA A 496 2.66 -11.10 -13.03
N GLU A 497 3.98 -11.18 -13.02
CA GLU A 497 4.86 -10.58 -14.03
C GLU A 497 5.30 -11.60 -15.09
N ASP A 498 5.10 -12.90 -14.84
CA ASP A 498 5.49 -13.93 -15.80
C ASP A 498 4.54 -13.96 -17.01
N SER A 499 5.11 -14.05 -18.21
CA SER A 499 4.37 -14.14 -19.47
C SER A 499 3.49 -15.39 -19.59
N ASP A 500 3.79 -16.43 -18.80
CA ASP A 500 3.02 -17.68 -18.74
C ASP A 500 1.83 -17.60 -17.75
N LEU A 501 1.71 -16.48 -17.00
CA LEU A 501 0.61 -16.16 -16.09
C LEU A 501 -0.11 -14.82 -16.47
N PRO A 502 -0.47 -14.60 -17.75
CA PRO A 502 -0.94 -13.29 -18.22
C PRO A 502 -2.25 -12.87 -17.54
N GLY A 503 -2.24 -11.71 -16.89
CA GLY A 503 -3.44 -11.16 -16.23
C GLY A 503 -3.85 -11.91 -14.97
N LEU A 504 -2.90 -12.57 -14.30
CA LEU A 504 -3.12 -13.15 -12.97
C LEU A 504 -3.07 -12.07 -11.89
N PHE A 505 -4.22 -11.86 -11.22
CA PHE A 505 -4.35 -11.01 -10.05
C PHE A 505 -4.72 -11.86 -8.84
N VAL A 506 -4.08 -11.60 -7.71
CA VAL A 506 -4.32 -12.33 -6.46
C VAL A 506 -4.48 -11.34 -5.32
N ASP A 507 -5.63 -11.36 -4.64
CA ASP A 507 -5.80 -10.65 -3.37
C ASP A 507 -5.32 -11.56 -2.22
N LEU A 508 -4.21 -11.18 -1.58
CA LEU A 508 -3.65 -11.90 -0.44
C LEU A 508 -4.61 -11.95 0.76
N MET A 509 -5.54 -10.99 0.83
CA MET A 509 -6.53 -10.93 1.89
C MET A 509 -7.69 -11.91 1.67
N ALA A 510 -7.80 -12.55 0.51
CA ALA A 510 -8.78 -13.60 0.25
C ALA A 510 -8.43 -14.94 0.94
N GLY A 511 -7.17 -15.07 1.40
CA GLY A 511 -6.69 -16.25 2.12
C GLY A 511 -7.20 -16.38 3.56
N LYS A 512 -7.07 -17.58 4.14
CA LYS A 512 -7.38 -17.81 5.56
C LYS A 512 -6.23 -17.32 6.43
N LYS A 513 -6.53 -16.49 7.44
CA LYS A 513 -5.53 -15.96 8.39
C LYS A 513 -4.33 -15.28 7.70
N ASN A 514 -4.58 -14.52 6.62
CA ASN A 514 -3.56 -13.86 5.80
C ASN A 514 -2.55 -14.83 5.15
N LYS A 515 -2.92 -16.10 5.01
CA LYS A 515 -2.17 -17.11 4.26
C LYS A 515 -2.97 -17.52 3.04
N ILE A 516 -2.32 -17.48 1.88
CA ILE A 516 -2.93 -17.87 0.61
C ILE A 516 -1.97 -18.78 -0.15
N GLN A 517 -2.54 -19.77 -0.84
CA GLN A 517 -1.80 -20.55 -1.82
C GLN A 517 -2.00 -19.91 -3.18
N LEU A 518 -0.90 -19.65 -3.89
CA LEU A 518 -0.93 -19.03 -5.22
C LEU A 518 0.08 -19.70 -6.15
N PRO A 519 -0.12 -19.66 -7.48
CA PRO A 519 0.77 -20.29 -8.44
C PRO A 519 2.22 -19.81 -8.28
N VAL A 520 3.19 -20.70 -8.30
CA VAL A 520 4.60 -20.29 -8.25
C VAL A 520 4.91 -19.39 -9.45
N GLY A 521 5.48 -18.22 -9.18
CA GLY A 521 5.78 -17.21 -10.18
C GLY A 521 6.40 -15.96 -9.54
N ARG A 522 6.73 -14.98 -10.38
CA ARG A 522 7.15 -13.62 -10.04
C ARG A 522 5.93 -12.72 -9.97
N TYR A 523 5.84 -11.95 -8.90
CA TYR A 523 4.73 -11.06 -8.62
C TYR A 523 5.22 -9.68 -8.25
N SER A 524 4.54 -8.66 -8.75
CA SER A 524 4.66 -7.28 -8.29
C SER A 524 3.49 -6.92 -7.38
N PHE A 525 3.74 -6.02 -6.43
CA PHE A 525 2.66 -5.38 -5.69
C PHE A 525 1.92 -4.41 -6.62
N LEU A 526 0.60 -4.53 -6.68
CA LEU A 526 -0.22 -3.68 -7.54
C LEU A 526 -0.93 -2.59 -6.73
N GLN A 527 -1.67 -2.98 -5.69
CA GLN A 527 -2.33 -2.04 -4.78
C GLN A 527 -2.71 -2.67 -3.45
N GLY A 528 -2.92 -1.82 -2.44
CA GLY A 528 -3.51 -2.19 -1.16
C GLY A 528 -4.64 -1.24 -0.81
N ILE A 529 -5.64 -1.72 -0.08
CA ILE A 529 -6.69 -0.87 0.48
C ILE A 529 -6.72 -1.11 1.98
N CYS A 530 -6.53 -0.05 2.76
CA CYS A 530 -6.69 -0.07 4.20
C CYS A 530 -7.95 0.72 4.59
N ARG A 531 -8.69 0.23 5.58
CA ARG A 531 -9.88 0.93 6.11
C ARG A 531 -9.84 1.07 7.62
N GLY A 532 -10.28 2.23 8.08
CA GLY A 532 -10.52 2.53 9.49
C GLY A 532 -11.81 1.91 10.02
N LYS A 533 -12.05 2.06 11.32
CA LYS A 533 -13.30 1.61 11.96
C LYS A 533 -14.53 2.41 11.51
N ASP A 534 -14.32 3.65 11.07
CA ASP A 534 -15.37 4.55 10.59
C ASP A 534 -15.53 4.46 9.07
N GLU A 535 -15.09 3.36 8.45
CA GLU A 535 -15.00 3.15 7.00
C GLU A 535 -14.10 4.14 6.25
N ALA A 536 -13.47 5.08 6.95
CA ALA A 536 -12.45 5.97 6.40
C ALA A 536 -11.35 5.16 5.70
N GLU A 537 -11.17 5.40 4.40
CA GLU A 537 -10.23 4.68 3.57
C GLU A 537 -8.85 5.34 3.59
N ALA A 538 -7.81 4.50 3.59
CA ALA A 538 -6.43 4.88 3.29
C ALA A 538 -5.96 3.92 2.20
N LEU A 539 -5.68 4.48 1.02
CA LEU A 539 -5.19 3.75 -0.15
C LEU A 539 -3.66 3.62 -0.09
#